data_AF-A0A0W8DNX3-F1
#
_entry.id   AF-A0A0W8DNX3-F1
#
_cell.length_a   1.000
_cell.length_b   1.000
_cell.length_c   1.000
_cell.angle_alpha   90.00
_cell.angle_beta   90.00
_cell.angle_gamma   90.00
#
_symmetry.space_group_name_H-M   'P 1'
#
loop_
_entity.id
_entity.type
_entity.pdbx_description
1 polymer ?
#
loop_
_entity_poly.entity_id
_entity_poly.type
_entity_poly.pdbx_seq_one_letter_code
_entity_poly.pdbx_strand_id
1 'polypeptide(L)'
;MISNEPMYPGAKDPTDKQPVAQPYRKNSAADYDIVTYNGTSASPPTTRGSPSHKPRREFNILTNKYHDRHDSRFNQETAEAKRIAAQKYFKTRTFDPIRITFVDEEREKEFLQRRQEEQQIHGKDRVLVLPPREQFSEGRVYNILNQEVINPDKLATINNKDQRTLNKIKKTAFETRMRQVGETQQARDTDLRLNRFAHERHTESHAHGYDVLSNQPYAGRDAKHLVHPRTHAALTPWQAIESGLLVNNRVAPNSPTRARAPSTSQTSRAVPKPDVLTVDKSPTTPQVPPAFSVVTH
;
A
#
# COMPACT_ATOMS: atom_id res chain seq x y z
N MET A 1 -3.65 -13.97 16.15
CA MET A 1 -3.42 -12.97 17.20
C MET A 1 -3.99 -11.66 16.68
N ILE A 2 -5.09 -11.18 17.24
CA ILE A 2 -5.75 -9.94 16.80
C ILE A 2 -5.07 -8.81 17.59
N SER A 3 -4.35 -7.94 16.89
CA SER A 3 -3.68 -6.78 17.47
C SER A 3 -4.70 -5.67 17.70
N ASN A 4 -4.92 -5.30 18.96
CA ASN A 4 -5.78 -4.18 19.36
C ASN A 4 -4.97 -2.87 19.33
N GLU A 5 -4.40 -2.51 18.19
CA GLU A 5 -3.73 -1.22 18.03
C GLU A 5 -4.70 -0.18 17.43
N PRO A 6 -4.74 1.05 17.95
CA PRO A 6 -5.63 2.10 17.47
C PRO A 6 -5.25 2.53 16.04
N MET A 7 -6.26 2.69 15.20
CA MET A 7 -6.12 2.95 13.76
C MET A 7 -5.40 4.27 13.41
N TYR A 8 -5.29 5.21 14.36
CA TYR A 8 -4.51 6.44 14.25
C TYR A 8 -3.95 6.89 15.62
N PRO A 9 -2.77 7.54 15.67
CA PRO A 9 -2.19 8.04 16.91
C PRO A 9 -3.07 9.16 17.47
N GLY A 10 -3.73 8.89 18.60
CA GLY A 10 -4.63 9.83 19.30
C GLY A 10 -6.11 9.43 19.33
N ALA A 11 -6.51 8.35 18.64
CA ALA A 11 -7.86 7.81 18.75
C ALA A 11 -8.04 7.14 20.13
N LYS A 12 -8.97 7.67 20.94
CA LYS A 12 -9.41 7.01 22.19
C LYS A 12 -10.49 5.98 21.87
N ASP A 13 -10.36 4.78 22.41
CA ASP A 13 -11.37 3.73 22.24
C ASP A 13 -12.73 4.20 22.78
N PRO A 14 -13.85 3.90 22.09
CA PRO A 14 -15.18 4.28 22.58
C PRO A 14 -15.57 3.57 23.89
N THR A 15 -14.82 2.53 24.27
CA THR A 15 -14.89 1.80 25.54
C THR A 15 -14.06 2.42 26.66
N ASP A 16 -13.10 3.29 26.34
CA ASP A 16 -12.32 4.07 27.33
C ASP A 16 -13.12 5.30 27.79
N LYS A 17 -14.30 5.06 28.34
CA LYS A 17 -14.97 6.05 29.17
C LYS A 17 -14.18 6.14 30.46
N GLN A 18 -13.28 7.12 30.54
CA GLN A 18 -12.78 7.63 31.82
C GLN A 18 -13.98 7.72 32.78
N PRO A 19 -13.93 7.12 33.97
CA PRO A 19 -14.99 7.30 34.95
C PRO A 19 -15.06 8.79 35.24
N VAL A 20 -16.04 9.46 34.65
CA VAL A 20 -16.37 10.83 34.98
C VAL A 20 -16.72 10.77 36.46
N ALA A 21 -15.83 11.30 37.30
CA ALA A 21 -16.09 11.49 38.71
C ALA A 21 -17.33 12.36 38.79
N GLN A 22 -18.49 11.72 38.98
CA GLN A 22 -19.72 12.37 39.35
C GLN A 22 -19.35 13.27 40.53
N PRO A 23 -19.58 14.60 40.46
CA PRO A 23 -19.33 15.44 41.62
C PRO A 23 -20.18 14.83 42.74
N TYR A 24 -19.48 14.30 43.73
CA TYR A 24 -20.03 13.62 44.89
C TYR A 24 -21.26 14.41 45.33
N ARG A 25 -22.47 13.86 45.13
CA ARG A 25 -23.64 14.35 45.84
C ARG A 25 -23.29 14.11 47.29
N LYS A 26 -22.79 15.14 47.97
CA LYS A 26 -22.74 15.16 49.42
C LYS A 26 -24.18 14.96 49.83
N ASN A 27 -24.49 13.76 50.33
CA ASN A 27 -25.72 13.53 51.06
C ASN A 27 -25.67 14.52 52.23
N SER A 28 -26.31 15.68 52.07
CA SER A 28 -26.64 16.52 53.20
C SER A 28 -27.80 15.82 53.91
N ALA A 29 -27.51 14.71 54.57
CA ALA A 29 -28.20 14.43 55.81
C ALA A 29 -27.90 15.66 56.67
N ALA A 30 -28.88 16.55 56.78
CA ALA A 30 -28.84 17.56 57.80
C ALA A 30 -28.92 16.80 59.12
N ASP A 31 -27.75 16.44 59.66
CA ASP A 31 -27.62 16.09 61.06
C ASP A 31 -27.98 17.38 61.81
N TYR A 32 -29.23 17.44 62.25
CA TYR A 32 -29.64 18.42 63.25
C TYR A 32 -28.87 18.06 64.51
N ASP A 33 -27.79 18.79 64.76
CA ASP A 33 -26.99 18.66 65.97
C ASP A 33 -27.79 19.25 67.13
N ILE A 34 -28.63 18.41 67.74
CA ILE A 34 -29.35 18.72 68.97
C ILE A 34 -28.36 18.51 70.10
N VAL A 35 -27.70 19.61 70.47
CA VAL A 35 -26.98 19.82 71.74
C VAL A 35 -25.70 18.99 71.89
N THR A 36 -24.55 19.62 71.64
CA THR A 36 -23.36 19.38 72.48
C THR A 36 -22.50 20.65 72.59
N TYR A 37 -22.23 21.08 73.82
CA TYR A 37 -21.28 22.14 74.14
C TYR A 37 -19.84 21.60 74.15
N ASN A 38 -18.85 22.38 73.66
CA ASN A 38 -17.60 22.76 74.36
C ASN A 38 -16.43 23.14 73.41
N GLY A 39 -15.76 24.27 73.73
CA GLY A 39 -14.36 24.73 73.50
C GLY A 39 -13.62 24.36 72.20
N THR A 40 -12.82 25.23 71.56
CA THR A 40 -11.79 26.10 72.15
C THR A 40 -11.21 27.02 71.06
N SER A 41 -11.21 28.34 71.27
CA SER A 41 -10.30 29.27 70.56
C SER A 41 -9.78 30.29 71.59
N ALA A 42 -8.46 30.32 71.77
CA ALA A 42 -7.77 31.15 72.76
C ALA A 42 -7.71 32.62 72.33
N SER A 43 -8.12 33.54 73.22
CA SER A 43 -7.82 34.99 73.28
C SER A 43 -8.46 35.62 74.54
N PRO A 44 -7.98 36.78 75.06
CA PRO A 44 -7.72 37.03 76.49
C PRO A 44 -8.88 37.64 77.30
N PRO A 45 -8.78 37.71 78.64
CA PRO A 45 -9.92 37.90 79.52
C PRO A 45 -10.22 39.38 79.78
N THR A 46 -11.44 39.81 79.46
CA THR A 46 -12.03 41.00 80.10
C THR A 46 -13.42 40.64 80.58
N THR A 47 -13.48 40.33 81.87
CA THR A 47 -14.71 40.08 82.63
C THR A 47 -15.39 41.39 82.97
N ARG A 48 -16.55 41.65 82.36
CA ARG A 48 -17.71 42.32 82.99
C ARG A 48 -18.96 42.04 82.15
N GLY A 49 -19.77 41.10 82.65
CA GLY A 49 -21.18 40.85 82.30
C GLY A 49 -21.56 40.92 80.82
N SER A 50 -21.29 39.85 80.05
CA SER A 50 -21.84 39.73 78.69
C SER A 50 -23.11 38.87 78.73
N PRO A 51 -24.29 39.39 78.34
CA PRO A 51 -25.51 38.59 78.31
C PRO A 51 -25.36 37.51 77.24
N SER A 52 -25.78 36.29 77.57
CA SER A 52 -25.91 35.13 76.69
C SER A 52 -26.03 35.52 75.21
N HIS A 53 -24.90 35.49 74.49
CA HIS A 53 -24.84 35.75 73.05
C HIS A 53 -25.38 34.51 72.31
N LYS A 54 -26.69 34.29 72.43
CA LYS A 54 -27.39 33.49 71.41
C LYS A 54 -27.12 34.18 70.07
N PRO A 55 -26.75 33.46 69.00
CA PRO A 55 -26.61 34.07 67.68
C PRO A 55 -27.95 34.72 67.35
N ARG A 56 -27.99 36.06 67.42
CA ARG A 56 -29.19 36.81 67.03
C ARG A 56 -29.29 36.65 65.52
N ARG A 57 -30.49 36.32 65.05
CA ARG A 57 -30.77 36.28 63.61
C ARG A 57 -30.44 37.64 63.02
N GLU A 58 -29.95 37.65 61.79
CA GLU A 58 -29.50 38.89 61.14
C GLU A 58 -30.66 39.84 60.77
N PHE A 59 -31.88 39.28 60.70
CA PHE A 59 -33.11 39.98 60.39
C PHE A 59 -34.24 39.61 61.35
N ASN A 60 -35.21 40.51 61.47
CA ASN A 60 -36.43 40.32 62.23
C ASN A 60 -37.41 39.44 61.46
N ILE A 61 -37.85 38.33 62.06
CA ILE A 61 -38.72 37.33 61.44
C ILE A 61 -40.13 37.89 61.14
N LEU A 62 -40.62 38.82 61.96
CA LEU A 62 -41.96 39.39 61.81
C LEU A 62 -42.02 40.44 60.70
N THR A 63 -40.92 41.17 60.47
CA THR A 63 -40.88 42.30 59.53
C THR A 63 -39.96 42.07 58.33
N ASN A 64 -39.20 40.98 58.30
CA ASN A 64 -38.14 40.69 57.32
C ASN A 64 -37.14 41.85 57.11
N LYS A 65 -36.97 42.71 58.13
CA LYS A 65 -35.99 43.80 58.09
C LYS A 65 -34.72 43.43 58.83
N TYR A 66 -33.58 43.84 58.29
CA TYR A 66 -32.29 43.70 58.97
C TYR A 66 -32.26 44.59 60.21
N HIS A 67 -31.57 44.13 61.25
CA HIS A 67 -31.43 44.90 62.49
C HIS A 67 -30.61 46.18 62.30
N ASP A 68 -29.58 46.12 61.45
CA ASP A 68 -28.71 47.26 61.13
C ASP A 68 -28.70 47.53 59.62
N ARG A 69 -28.81 48.81 59.25
CA ARG A 69 -28.65 49.31 57.86
C ARG A 69 -29.44 48.49 56.82
N HIS A 70 -30.74 48.29 57.08
CA HIS A 70 -31.61 47.46 56.25
C HIS A 70 -31.60 47.82 54.78
N ASP A 71 -31.78 49.10 54.46
CA ASP A 71 -31.89 49.53 53.06
C ASP A 71 -30.60 49.28 52.28
N SER A 72 -29.43 49.51 52.89
CA SER A 72 -28.15 49.26 52.22
C SER A 72 -27.90 47.78 51.99
N ARG A 73 -28.21 46.91 52.97
CA ARG A 73 -28.04 45.46 52.82
C ARG A 73 -29.02 44.90 51.79
N PHE A 74 -30.28 45.33 51.84
CA PHE A 74 -31.28 44.93 50.87
C PHE A 74 -30.89 45.35 49.44
N ASN A 75 -30.36 46.55 49.25
CA ASN A 75 -29.87 47.01 47.95
C ASN A 75 -28.67 46.19 47.44
N GLN A 76 -27.75 45.79 48.34
CA GLN A 76 -26.63 44.92 47.99
C GLN A 76 -27.11 43.52 47.59
N GLU A 77 -27.97 42.89 48.40
CA GLU A 77 -28.52 41.56 48.09
C GLU A 77 -29.36 41.55 46.83
N THR A 78 -30.16 42.59 46.59
CA THR A 78 -30.94 42.69 45.34
C THR A 78 -30.04 42.88 44.13
N ALA A 79 -28.94 43.64 44.24
CA ALA A 79 -27.95 43.77 43.18
C ALA A 79 -27.23 42.43 42.91
N GLU A 80 -26.85 41.70 43.96
CA GLU A 80 -26.24 40.36 43.85
C GLU A 80 -27.22 39.34 43.25
N ALA A 81 -28.47 39.33 43.70
CA ALA A 81 -29.51 38.47 43.17
C ALA A 81 -29.74 38.73 41.67
N LYS A 82 -29.79 40.01 41.26
CA LYS A 82 -29.84 40.40 39.84
C LYS A 82 -28.62 39.90 39.07
N ARG A 83 -27.41 40.03 39.64
CA ARG A 83 -26.17 39.54 39.01
C ARG A 83 -26.21 38.03 38.82
N ILE A 84 -26.61 37.28 39.84
CA ILE A 84 -26.73 35.82 39.78
C ILE A 84 -27.80 35.39 38.77
N ALA A 85 -28.94 36.09 38.74
CA ALA A 85 -30.01 35.85 37.78
C ALA A 85 -29.52 36.09 36.34
N ALA A 86 -28.80 37.19 36.09
CA ALA A 86 -28.19 37.48 34.79
C ALA A 86 -27.18 36.40 34.38
N GLN A 87 -26.29 35.98 35.28
CA GLN A 87 -25.35 34.89 35.00
C GLN A 87 -26.07 33.57 34.66
N LYS A 88 -27.13 33.22 35.39
CA LYS A 88 -27.96 32.04 35.08
C LYS A 88 -28.66 32.18 33.73
N TYR A 89 -29.18 33.37 33.43
CA TYR A 89 -29.84 33.69 32.17
C TYR A 89 -28.89 33.45 30.98
N PHE A 90 -27.69 34.05 31.01
CA PHE A 90 -26.70 33.91 29.94
C PHE A 90 -26.14 32.48 29.81
N LYS A 91 -25.99 31.75 30.92
CA LYS A 91 -25.59 30.32 30.87
C LYS A 91 -26.58 29.45 30.10
N THR A 92 -27.88 29.73 30.23
CA THR A 92 -28.93 28.95 29.54
C THR A 92 -29.20 29.40 28.10
N ARG A 93 -28.86 30.65 27.77
CA ARG A 93 -29.22 31.30 26.51
C ARG A 93 -27.96 31.77 25.80
N THR A 94 -27.25 30.80 25.23
CA THR A 94 -26.02 31.05 24.45
C THR A 94 -26.32 31.53 23.04
N PHE A 95 -27.48 31.16 22.49
CA PHE A 95 -27.88 31.43 21.11
C PHE A 95 -29.19 32.20 21.07
N ASP A 96 -29.23 33.24 20.24
CA ASP A 96 -30.43 34.03 19.96
C ASP A 96 -31.09 33.51 18.66
N PRO A 97 -32.25 32.82 18.74
CA PRO A 97 -32.92 32.28 17.56
C PRO A 97 -33.56 33.34 16.68
N ILE A 98 -33.79 34.56 17.17
CA ILE A 98 -34.39 35.65 16.38
C ILE A 98 -33.32 36.28 15.49
N ARG A 99 -32.15 36.56 16.08
CA ARG A 99 -30.99 37.11 15.36
C ARG A 99 -30.19 36.05 14.61
N ILE A 100 -30.36 34.78 14.99
CA ILE A 100 -29.59 33.64 14.47
C ILE A 100 -28.09 33.85 14.71
N THR A 101 -27.74 34.44 15.86
CA THR A 101 -26.36 34.69 16.28
C THR A 101 -26.14 34.22 17.71
N PHE A 102 -24.90 33.91 18.06
CA PHE A 102 -24.54 33.75 19.47
C PHE A 102 -24.70 35.08 20.21
N VAL A 103 -25.14 34.99 21.47
CA VAL A 103 -25.28 36.18 22.34
C VAL A 103 -23.90 36.72 22.73
N ASP A 104 -22.89 35.85 22.74
CA ASP A 104 -21.50 36.17 23.00
C ASP A 104 -20.75 36.46 21.68
N GLU A 105 -20.15 37.64 21.59
CA GLU A 105 -19.47 38.12 20.38
C GLU A 105 -18.21 37.32 20.05
N GLU A 106 -17.47 36.85 21.05
CA GLU A 106 -16.24 36.07 20.83
C GLU A 106 -16.59 34.72 20.20
N ARG A 107 -17.62 34.08 20.74
CA ARG A 107 -18.13 32.79 20.25
C ARG A 107 -18.70 32.89 18.82
N GLU A 108 -19.36 34.00 18.50
CA GLU A 108 -19.83 34.26 17.13
C GLU A 108 -18.66 34.37 16.14
N LYS A 109 -17.59 35.09 16.51
CA LYS A 109 -16.40 35.23 15.65
C LYS A 109 -15.76 33.87 15.37
N GLU A 110 -15.59 33.03 16.39
CA GLU A 110 -15.05 31.67 16.22
C GLU A 110 -15.93 30.82 15.29
N PHE A 111 -17.26 30.90 15.45
CA PHE A 111 -18.19 30.18 14.60
C PHE A 111 -18.08 30.62 13.14
N LEU A 112 -18.01 31.93 12.88
CA LEU A 112 -17.86 32.48 11.53
C LEU A 112 -16.54 32.08 10.88
N GLN A 113 -15.44 32.09 11.64
CA GLN A 113 -14.14 31.62 11.16
C GLN A 113 -14.19 30.15 10.75
N ARG A 114 -14.67 29.28 11.65
CA ARG A 114 -14.83 27.85 11.36
C ARG A 114 -15.71 27.61 10.13
N ARG A 115 -16.83 28.33 10.04
CA ARG A 115 -17.75 28.23 8.90
C ARG A 115 -17.06 28.61 7.59
N GLN A 116 -16.23 29.66 7.60
CA GLN A 116 -15.47 30.06 6.41
C GLN A 116 -14.43 29.00 6.03
N GLU A 117 -13.72 28.44 7.00
CA GLU A 117 -12.77 27.34 6.78
C GLU A 117 -13.47 26.11 6.17
N GLU A 118 -14.61 25.71 6.74
CA GLU A 118 -15.44 24.61 6.23
C GLU A 118 -15.93 24.90 4.81
N GLN A 119 -16.37 26.12 4.51
CA GLN A 119 -16.80 26.52 3.16
C GLN A 119 -15.65 26.44 2.14
N GLN A 120 -14.43 26.79 2.55
CA GLN A 120 -13.27 26.68 1.66
C GLN A 120 -12.85 25.23 1.39
N ILE A 121 -13.12 24.32 2.33
CA ILE A 121 -12.84 22.89 2.16
C ILE A 121 -13.98 22.21 1.39
N HIS A 122 -15.21 22.67 1.62
CA HIS A 122 -16.42 22.08 1.07
C HIS A 122 -16.37 22.00 -0.46
N GLY A 123 -16.44 20.77 -0.97
CA GLY A 123 -16.47 20.49 -2.40
C GLY A 123 -15.12 20.12 -3.03
N LYS A 124 -13.98 20.34 -2.35
CA LYS A 124 -12.65 19.91 -2.84
C LYS A 124 -12.58 18.39 -3.01
N ASP A 125 -13.13 17.66 -2.04
CA ASP A 125 -13.10 16.19 -2.02
C ASP A 125 -14.18 15.55 -2.89
N ARG A 126 -15.09 16.34 -3.48
CA ARG A 126 -16.16 15.81 -4.33
C ARG A 126 -15.61 15.02 -5.52
N VAL A 127 -14.42 15.38 -6.00
CA VAL A 127 -13.72 14.68 -7.08
C VAL A 127 -13.30 13.26 -6.66
N LEU A 128 -12.98 13.04 -5.38
CA LEU A 128 -12.54 11.75 -4.85
C LEU A 128 -13.70 10.75 -4.66
N VAL A 129 -14.93 11.25 -4.58
CA VAL A 129 -16.15 10.43 -4.47
C VAL A 129 -16.62 9.91 -5.83
N LEU A 130 -16.16 10.52 -6.93
CA LEU A 130 -16.59 10.13 -8.28
C LEU A 130 -16.18 8.69 -8.62
N PRO A 131 -16.87 8.03 -9.54
CA PRO A 131 -16.43 6.73 -10.03
C PRO A 131 -15.01 6.80 -10.60
N PRO A 132 -14.18 5.74 -10.47
CA PRO A 132 -12.80 5.74 -10.94
C PRO A 132 -12.65 6.16 -12.40
N ARG A 133 -13.57 5.74 -13.28
CA ARG A 133 -13.56 6.14 -14.70
C ARG A 133 -13.59 7.66 -14.89
N GLU A 134 -14.40 8.35 -14.10
CA GLU A 134 -14.49 9.80 -14.13
C GLU A 134 -13.29 10.45 -13.43
N GLN A 135 -12.82 9.87 -12.33
CA GLN A 135 -11.64 10.37 -11.62
C GLN A 135 -10.35 10.37 -12.45
N PHE A 136 -10.18 9.35 -13.28
CA PHE A 136 -9.02 9.13 -14.15
C PHE A 136 -9.28 9.63 -15.58
N SER A 137 -10.35 10.39 -15.81
CA SER A 137 -10.64 10.95 -17.13
C SER A 137 -9.58 11.98 -17.53
N GLU A 138 -9.25 12.03 -18.81
CA GLU A 138 -8.19 12.89 -19.35
C GLU A 138 -8.44 14.36 -18.99
N GLY A 139 -9.68 14.85 -19.12
CA GLY A 139 -10.04 16.23 -18.77
C GLY A 139 -9.87 16.61 -17.30
N ARG A 140 -9.72 15.64 -16.39
CA ARG A 140 -9.41 15.88 -14.96
C ARG A 140 -7.95 15.70 -14.62
N VAL A 141 -7.22 14.95 -15.42
CA VAL A 141 -5.82 14.62 -15.18
C VAL A 141 -4.90 15.59 -15.93
N TYR A 142 -5.35 16.05 -17.09
CA TYR A 142 -4.59 16.84 -18.04
C TYR A 142 -5.44 17.95 -18.68
N ASN A 143 -4.85 19.14 -18.80
CA ASN A 143 -5.46 20.26 -19.50
C ASN A 143 -4.95 20.30 -20.94
N ILE A 144 -5.84 20.03 -21.90
CA ILE A 144 -5.51 20.00 -23.33
C ILE A 144 -5.15 21.38 -23.91
N LEU A 145 -5.60 22.47 -23.30
CA LEU A 145 -5.38 23.82 -23.84
C LEU A 145 -3.98 24.34 -23.50
N ASN A 146 -3.59 24.19 -22.24
CA ASN A 146 -2.31 24.68 -21.73
C ASN A 146 -1.21 23.61 -21.74
N GLN A 147 -1.57 22.35 -22.03
CA GLN A 147 -0.70 21.19 -21.92
C GLN A 147 -0.14 20.96 -20.49
N GLU A 148 -0.89 21.42 -19.50
CA GLU A 148 -0.51 21.32 -18.09
C GLU A 148 -1.17 20.12 -17.43
N VAL A 149 -0.42 19.46 -16.54
CA VAL A 149 -0.92 18.34 -15.75
C VAL A 149 -1.69 18.89 -14.56
N ILE A 150 -2.98 18.58 -14.48
CA ILE A 150 -3.84 18.99 -13.36
C ILE A 150 -3.55 18.12 -12.14
N ASN A 151 -3.47 16.80 -12.34
CA ASN A 151 -3.29 15.82 -11.27
C ASN A 151 -2.13 14.85 -11.59
N PRO A 152 -0.89 15.15 -11.16
CA PRO A 152 0.29 14.36 -11.53
C PRO A 152 0.26 12.94 -10.97
N ASP A 153 -0.27 12.77 -9.76
CA ASP A 153 -0.34 11.46 -9.11
C ASP A 153 -1.23 10.49 -9.90
N LYS A 154 -2.41 10.96 -10.31
CA LYS A 154 -3.34 10.15 -11.11
C LYS A 154 -2.77 9.85 -12.49
N LEU A 155 -2.11 10.82 -13.12
CA LEU A 155 -1.42 10.61 -14.40
C LEU A 155 -0.35 9.51 -14.28
N ALA A 156 0.46 9.55 -13.23
CA ALA A 156 1.47 8.54 -12.96
C ALA A 156 0.84 7.14 -12.78
N THR A 157 -0.32 7.05 -12.12
CA THR A 157 -1.00 5.75 -11.99
C THR A 157 -1.52 5.19 -13.31
N ILE A 158 -2.02 6.05 -14.22
CA ILE A 158 -2.47 5.65 -15.55
C ILE A 158 -1.26 5.17 -16.37
N ASN A 159 -0.21 5.99 -16.42
CA ASN A 159 1.03 5.65 -17.12
C ASN A 159 1.63 4.34 -16.60
N ASN A 160 1.65 4.11 -15.29
CA ASN A 160 2.15 2.86 -14.71
C ASN A 160 1.31 1.64 -15.10
N LYS A 161 -0.02 1.78 -15.23
CA LYS A 161 -0.89 0.69 -15.71
C LYS A 161 -0.57 0.37 -17.16
N ASP A 162 -0.41 1.37 -18.01
CA ASP A 162 -0.09 1.20 -19.43
C ASP A 162 1.32 0.61 -19.62
N GLN A 163 2.30 1.05 -18.83
CA GLN A 163 3.63 0.44 -18.86
C GLN A 163 3.60 -1.03 -18.42
N ARG A 164 2.78 -1.40 -17.43
CA ARG A 164 2.63 -2.81 -17.02
C ARG A 164 2.05 -3.67 -18.13
N THR A 165 1.05 -3.20 -18.86
CA THR A 165 0.46 -3.97 -19.98
C THR A 165 1.46 -4.15 -21.10
N LEU A 166 2.19 -3.09 -21.48
CA LEU A 166 3.26 -3.15 -22.47
C LEU A 166 4.38 -4.10 -22.05
N ASN A 167 4.81 -4.04 -20.79
CA ASN A 167 5.85 -4.91 -20.26
C ASN A 167 5.42 -6.38 -20.25
N LYS A 168 4.13 -6.66 -19.97
CA LYS A 168 3.57 -8.02 -20.07
C LYS A 168 3.67 -8.54 -21.51
N ILE A 169 3.26 -7.74 -22.50
CA ILE A 169 3.33 -8.12 -23.92
C ILE A 169 4.78 -8.40 -24.34
N LYS A 170 5.69 -7.48 -24.02
CA LYS A 170 7.13 -7.62 -24.32
C LYS A 170 7.71 -8.88 -23.68
N LYS A 171 7.38 -9.14 -22.41
CA LYS A 171 7.81 -10.34 -21.69
C LYS A 171 7.32 -11.61 -22.38
N THR A 172 6.03 -11.69 -22.72
CA THR A 172 5.46 -12.87 -23.38
C THR A 172 6.07 -13.14 -24.75
N ALA A 173 6.34 -12.10 -25.53
CA ALA A 173 7.00 -12.23 -26.83
C ALA A 173 8.43 -12.75 -26.67
N PHE A 174 9.17 -12.21 -25.69
CA PHE A 174 10.53 -12.66 -25.39
C PHE A 174 10.57 -14.13 -24.91
N GLU A 175 9.69 -14.51 -23.98
CA GLU A 175 9.60 -15.89 -23.48
C GLU A 175 9.25 -16.88 -24.60
N THR A 176 8.32 -16.51 -25.48
CA THR A 176 7.94 -17.34 -26.63
C THR A 176 9.12 -17.55 -27.57
N ARG A 177 9.85 -16.48 -27.88
CA ARG A 177 11.07 -16.55 -28.70
C ARG A 177 12.14 -17.43 -28.06
N MET A 178 12.41 -17.24 -26.77
CA MET A 178 13.41 -18.04 -26.06
C MET A 178 13.02 -19.51 -25.95
N ARG A 179 11.72 -19.80 -25.81
CA ARG A 179 11.21 -21.17 -25.83
C ARG A 179 11.47 -21.83 -27.18
N GLN A 180 11.15 -21.18 -28.29
CA GLN A 180 11.42 -21.71 -29.64
C GLN A 180 12.93 -21.97 -29.86
N VAL A 181 13.78 -21.07 -29.39
CA VAL A 181 15.25 -21.28 -29.45
C VAL A 181 15.66 -22.49 -28.62
N GLY A 182 15.11 -22.64 -27.41
CA GLY A 182 15.37 -23.81 -26.57
C GLY A 182 14.88 -25.12 -27.20
N GLU A 183 13.68 -25.13 -27.78
CA GLU A 183 13.10 -26.29 -28.46
C GLU A 183 13.93 -26.70 -29.69
N THR A 184 14.37 -25.74 -30.49
CA THR A 184 15.22 -26.01 -31.67
C THR A 184 16.61 -26.51 -31.26
N GLN A 185 17.21 -25.95 -30.21
CA GLN A 185 18.48 -26.44 -29.68
C GLN A 185 18.34 -27.85 -29.09
N GLN A 186 17.28 -28.10 -28.33
CA GLN A 186 17.00 -29.43 -27.78
C GLN A 186 16.78 -30.46 -28.89
N ALA A 187 16.01 -30.14 -29.92
CA ALA A 187 15.78 -30.99 -31.08
C ALA A 187 17.10 -31.33 -31.78
N ARG A 188 17.95 -30.30 -32.02
CA ARG A 188 19.28 -30.50 -32.61
C ARG A 188 20.16 -31.41 -31.75
N ASP A 189 20.20 -31.20 -30.44
CA ASP A 189 21.02 -32.01 -29.54
C ASP A 189 20.51 -33.45 -29.44
N THR A 190 19.19 -33.66 -29.47
CA THR A 190 18.61 -35.02 -29.54
C THR A 190 18.96 -35.71 -30.85
N ASP A 191 18.90 -34.99 -31.97
CA ASP A 191 19.23 -35.54 -33.29
C ASP A 191 20.71 -35.92 -33.37
N LEU A 192 21.61 -35.06 -32.88
CA LEU A 192 23.04 -35.36 -32.80
C LEU A 192 23.33 -36.58 -31.92
N ARG A 193 22.61 -36.74 -30.79
CA ARG A 193 22.74 -37.92 -29.92
C ARG A 193 22.25 -39.19 -30.59
N LEU A 194 21.13 -39.14 -31.31
CA LEU A 194 20.61 -40.29 -32.06
C LEU A 194 21.54 -40.68 -33.20
N ASN A 195 22.07 -39.70 -33.94
CA ASN A 195 22.99 -39.92 -35.05
C ASN A 195 24.38 -40.40 -34.62
N ARG A 196 24.73 -40.32 -33.33
CA ARG A 196 26.00 -40.87 -32.81
C ARG A 196 26.03 -42.40 -32.86
N PHE A 197 24.88 -43.05 -32.77
CA PHE A 197 24.77 -44.51 -32.79
C PHE A 197 24.38 -44.98 -34.20
N ALA A 198 25.15 -45.92 -34.74
CA ALA A 198 24.82 -46.53 -36.03
C ALA A 198 23.51 -47.31 -35.92
N HIS A 199 22.53 -46.96 -36.75
CA HIS A 199 21.22 -47.63 -36.79
C HIS A 199 21.33 -49.14 -37.06
N GLU A 200 22.31 -49.54 -37.88
CA GLU A 200 22.57 -50.94 -38.25
C GLU A 200 22.75 -51.85 -37.04
N ARG A 201 23.41 -51.38 -35.96
CA ARG A 201 23.58 -52.16 -34.72
C ARG A 201 22.26 -52.53 -34.07
N HIS A 202 21.23 -51.70 -34.20
CA HIS A 202 19.91 -51.96 -33.64
C HIS A 202 19.07 -52.87 -34.54
N THR A 203 19.30 -52.84 -35.87
CA THR A 203 18.60 -53.71 -36.81
C THR A 203 19.18 -55.12 -36.85
N GLU A 204 20.50 -55.26 -36.67
CA GLU A 204 21.21 -56.56 -36.63
C GLU A 204 20.62 -57.51 -35.60
N SER A 205 20.27 -57.00 -34.40
CA SER A 205 19.65 -57.80 -33.34
C SER A 205 18.31 -58.43 -33.75
N HIS A 206 17.63 -57.86 -34.76
CA HIS A 206 16.32 -58.30 -35.23
C HIS A 206 16.36 -58.94 -36.62
N ALA A 207 17.54 -59.03 -37.23
CA ALA A 207 17.70 -59.50 -38.61
C ALA A 207 17.25 -60.97 -38.80
N HIS A 208 17.31 -61.78 -37.75
CA HIS A 208 16.93 -63.19 -37.80
C HIS A 208 15.41 -63.45 -37.78
N GLY A 209 14.59 -62.45 -37.46
CA GLY A 209 13.13 -62.59 -37.39
C GLY A 209 12.59 -63.23 -36.10
N TYR A 210 13.48 -63.65 -35.20
CA TYR A 210 13.15 -64.16 -33.86
C TYR A 210 14.24 -63.75 -32.85
N ASP A 211 13.90 -63.76 -31.57
CA ASP A 211 14.82 -63.47 -30.47
C ASP A 211 15.76 -64.65 -30.23
N VAL A 212 17.06 -64.45 -30.44
CA VAL A 212 18.09 -65.50 -30.36
C VAL A 212 18.16 -66.16 -28.98
N LEU A 213 17.79 -65.45 -27.90
CA LEU A 213 17.85 -65.98 -26.53
C LEU A 213 16.60 -66.74 -26.13
N SER A 214 15.42 -66.28 -26.53
CA SER A 214 14.14 -66.88 -26.14
C SER A 214 13.49 -67.75 -27.22
N ASN A 215 14.07 -67.75 -28.43
CA ASN A 215 13.57 -68.40 -29.64
C ASN A 215 12.12 -68.02 -30.00
N GLN A 216 11.62 -66.89 -29.51
CA GLN A 216 10.29 -66.39 -29.81
C GLN A 216 10.33 -65.56 -31.10
N PRO A 217 9.39 -65.78 -32.04
CA PRO A 217 9.35 -65.01 -33.28
C PRO A 217 8.97 -63.54 -32.99
N TYR A 218 9.43 -62.61 -33.83
CA TYR A 218 9.01 -61.19 -33.76
C TYR A 218 7.75 -60.89 -34.59
N ALA A 219 7.24 -61.87 -35.34
CA ALA A 219 6.02 -61.77 -36.13
C ALA A 219 5.15 -63.03 -35.97
N GLY A 220 3.83 -62.87 -35.99
CA GLY A 220 2.87 -63.98 -35.84
C GLY A 220 2.03 -63.92 -34.55
N ARG A 221 1.34 -65.02 -34.24
CA ARG A 221 0.31 -65.10 -33.19
C ARG A 221 0.86 -64.94 -31.76
N ASP A 222 2.06 -65.44 -31.50
CA ASP A 222 2.74 -65.40 -30.19
C ASP A 222 4.03 -64.56 -30.25
N ALA A 223 4.02 -63.49 -31.07
CA ALA A 223 5.20 -62.70 -31.33
C ALA A 223 5.65 -61.85 -30.13
N LYS A 224 6.95 -61.80 -29.90
CA LYS A 224 7.55 -60.87 -28.92
C LYS A 224 7.46 -59.44 -29.47
N HIS A 225 7.07 -58.48 -28.62
CA HIS A 225 6.98 -57.07 -29.00
C HIS A 225 8.35 -56.53 -29.43
N LEU A 226 8.42 -56.08 -30.68
CA LEU A 226 9.59 -55.46 -31.27
C LEU A 226 9.61 -53.96 -30.95
N VAL A 227 10.64 -53.49 -30.26
CA VAL A 227 10.83 -52.06 -30.01
C VAL A 227 11.53 -51.43 -31.21
N HIS A 228 10.87 -50.53 -31.91
CA HIS A 228 11.50 -49.79 -33.00
C HIS A 228 12.60 -48.86 -32.45
N PRO A 229 13.82 -48.90 -33.02
CA PRO A 229 14.88 -48.02 -32.58
C PRO A 229 14.51 -46.56 -32.89
N ARG A 230 14.92 -45.66 -32.00
CA ARG A 230 14.75 -44.20 -32.18
C ARG A 230 15.76 -43.61 -33.18
N THR A 231 16.75 -44.39 -33.62
CA THR A 231 17.74 -43.97 -34.61
C THR A 231 17.18 -44.12 -36.02
N HIS A 232 17.67 -43.33 -36.97
CA HIS A 232 17.23 -43.38 -38.37
C HIS A 232 18.22 -44.16 -39.23
N ALA A 233 17.71 -44.95 -40.17
CA ALA A 233 18.52 -45.57 -41.21
C ALA A 233 19.17 -44.50 -42.09
N ALA A 234 20.31 -44.84 -42.70
CA ALA A 234 20.94 -43.97 -43.68
C ALA A 234 19.96 -43.71 -44.83
N LEU A 235 19.81 -42.43 -45.22
CA LEU A 235 18.96 -42.05 -46.35
C LEU A 235 19.41 -42.77 -47.62
N THR A 236 18.45 -43.28 -48.37
CA THR A 236 18.75 -43.86 -49.68
C THR A 236 19.20 -42.75 -50.65
N PRO A 237 19.98 -43.07 -51.70
CA PRO A 237 20.40 -42.07 -52.68
C PRO A 237 19.23 -41.28 -53.28
N TRP A 238 18.10 -41.95 -53.53
CA TRP A 238 16.87 -41.33 -54.04
C TRP A 238 16.25 -40.36 -53.03
N GLN A 239 16.14 -40.76 -51.76
CA GLN A 239 15.63 -39.90 -50.70
C GLN A 239 16.53 -38.68 -50.44
N ALA A 240 17.85 -38.84 -50.55
CA ALA A 240 18.80 -37.74 -50.40
C ALA A 240 18.66 -36.69 -51.51
N ILE A 241 18.36 -37.13 -52.75
CA ILE A 241 18.10 -36.24 -53.88
C ILE A 241 16.79 -35.47 -53.66
N GLU A 242 15.72 -36.14 -53.23
CA GLU A 242 14.43 -35.50 -52.94
C GLU A 242 14.50 -34.49 -51.78
N SER A 243 15.30 -34.79 -50.75
CA SER A 243 15.45 -33.90 -49.59
C SER A 243 16.42 -32.75 -49.83
N GLY A 244 17.16 -32.75 -50.95
CA GLY A 244 18.17 -31.72 -51.27
C GLY A 244 19.35 -31.66 -50.30
N LEU A 245 19.57 -32.71 -49.49
CA LEU A 245 20.66 -32.75 -48.50
C LEU A 245 21.92 -33.34 -49.13
N LEU A 246 23.00 -32.56 -49.18
CA LEU A 246 24.30 -33.00 -49.72
C LEU A 246 24.84 -34.23 -48.97
N VAL A 247 25.24 -35.25 -49.73
CA VAL A 247 25.71 -36.59 -49.30
C VAL A 247 26.96 -36.58 -48.38
N ASN A 248 27.54 -35.42 -48.09
CA ASN A 248 28.84 -35.28 -47.42
C ASN A 248 28.80 -35.39 -45.87
N ASN A 249 27.62 -35.42 -45.24
CA ASN A 249 27.49 -35.64 -43.78
C ASN A 249 27.22 -37.12 -43.45
N ARG A 250 27.95 -38.05 -44.07
CA ARG A 250 27.89 -39.46 -43.68
C ARG A 250 28.67 -39.67 -42.38
N VAL A 251 27.98 -40.12 -41.32
CA VAL A 251 28.58 -41.09 -40.39
C VAL A 251 28.79 -42.35 -41.23
N ALA A 252 30.00 -42.51 -41.78
CA ALA A 252 30.33 -43.70 -42.52
C ALA A 252 30.13 -44.92 -41.62
N PRO A 253 29.56 -46.04 -42.13
CA PRO A 253 29.68 -47.30 -41.44
C PRO A 253 31.19 -47.59 -41.31
N ASN A 254 31.68 -47.71 -40.08
CA ASN A 254 33.06 -48.10 -39.80
C ASN A 254 33.28 -49.50 -40.38
N SER A 255 33.76 -49.59 -41.61
CA SER A 255 34.34 -50.81 -42.14
C SER A 255 35.66 -51.08 -41.38
N PRO A 256 35.91 -52.33 -40.96
CA PRO A 256 37.12 -52.65 -40.21
C PRO A 256 38.35 -52.56 -41.13
N THR A 257 39.28 -51.71 -40.73
CA THR A 257 40.73 -51.85 -40.88
C THR A 257 41.28 -52.17 -42.28
N ARG A 258 41.80 -51.14 -42.96
CA ARG A 258 43.03 -51.28 -43.74
C ARG A 258 44.02 -50.23 -43.25
N ALA A 259 45.14 -50.73 -42.71
CA ALA A 259 46.23 -49.94 -42.16
C ALA A 259 46.68 -48.85 -43.14
N ARG A 260 46.67 -47.60 -42.69
CA ARG A 260 47.27 -46.45 -43.39
C ARG A 260 48.50 -46.02 -42.62
N ALA A 261 49.64 -46.09 -43.30
CA ALA A 261 50.96 -45.73 -42.80
C ALA A 261 51.03 -44.29 -42.25
N PRO A 262 51.92 -44.00 -41.30
CA PRO A 262 52.05 -42.67 -40.71
C PRO A 262 52.81 -41.74 -41.68
N SER A 263 52.11 -40.76 -42.25
CA SER A 263 52.76 -39.62 -42.87
C SER A 263 52.90 -38.51 -41.83
N THR A 264 54.13 -38.33 -41.38
CA THR A 264 54.61 -37.19 -40.60
C THR A 264 54.38 -35.89 -41.39
N SER A 265 53.56 -35.00 -40.87
CA SER A 265 53.66 -33.58 -41.18
C SER A 265 53.35 -32.75 -39.93
N GLN A 266 54.42 -32.15 -39.42
CA GLN A 266 54.38 -31.05 -38.49
C GLN A 266 53.57 -29.92 -39.12
N THR A 267 52.60 -29.37 -38.40
CA THR A 267 52.09 -28.02 -38.67
C THR A 267 51.74 -27.37 -37.33
N SER A 268 52.30 -26.17 -37.19
CA SER A 268 52.34 -25.29 -36.04
C SER A 268 50.99 -24.98 -35.41
N ARG A 269 50.97 -25.05 -34.07
CA ARG A 269 49.98 -24.37 -33.20
C ARG A 269 50.02 -22.86 -33.46
N ALA A 270 48.92 -22.31 -33.95
CA ALA A 270 48.58 -20.90 -33.81
C ALA A 270 47.18 -20.82 -33.20
N VAL A 271 47.11 -20.26 -32.00
CA VAL A 271 45.87 -19.95 -31.29
C VAL A 271 45.48 -18.52 -31.65
N PRO A 272 44.30 -18.26 -32.22
CA PRO A 272 43.68 -16.94 -32.13
C PRO A 272 42.61 -16.94 -31.04
N LYS A 273 42.75 -15.97 -30.13
CA LYS A 273 41.82 -15.58 -29.07
C LYS A 273 40.45 -15.18 -29.66
N PRO A 274 39.35 -15.32 -28.91
CA PRO A 274 38.07 -14.77 -29.32
C PRO A 274 38.06 -13.24 -29.25
N ASP A 275 37.58 -12.64 -30.33
CA ASP A 275 37.35 -11.21 -30.51
C ASP A 275 36.22 -10.77 -29.56
N VAL A 276 36.57 -9.97 -28.55
CA VAL A 276 35.60 -9.31 -27.66
C VAL A 276 35.25 -7.98 -28.31
N LEU A 277 34.05 -7.92 -28.90
CA LEU A 277 33.44 -6.67 -29.36
C LEU A 277 33.15 -5.77 -28.15
N THR A 278 34.10 -4.87 -27.88
CA THR A 278 33.91 -3.73 -26.99
C THR A 278 32.94 -2.75 -27.68
N VAL A 279 31.74 -2.62 -27.14
CA VAL A 279 30.80 -1.56 -27.54
C VAL A 279 31.30 -0.25 -26.95
N ASP A 280 31.83 0.63 -27.79
CA ASP A 280 32.15 2.01 -27.44
C ASP A 280 30.88 2.73 -26.97
N LYS A 281 30.84 3.08 -25.68
CA LYS A 281 29.90 4.05 -25.13
C LYS A 281 30.51 5.43 -25.29
N SER A 282 30.07 6.18 -26.29
CA SER A 282 30.29 7.62 -26.34
C SER A 282 29.39 8.32 -25.29
N PRO A 283 29.93 9.14 -24.37
CA PRO A 283 29.12 9.92 -23.45
C PRO A 283 28.53 11.14 -24.17
N THR A 284 27.21 11.21 -24.20
CA THR A 284 26.44 12.39 -24.60
C THR A 284 26.63 13.50 -23.57
N THR A 285 27.33 14.57 -23.94
CA THR A 285 27.40 15.81 -23.18
C THR A 285 26.04 16.52 -23.23
N PRO A 286 25.44 16.93 -22.09
CA PRO A 286 24.22 17.73 -22.10
C PRO A 286 24.56 19.18 -22.50
N GLN A 287 23.97 19.63 -23.61
CA GLN A 287 24.02 21.01 -24.07
C GLN A 287 23.09 21.87 -23.18
N VAL A 288 23.68 22.81 -22.45
CA VAL A 288 22.98 23.82 -21.64
C VAL A 288 22.34 24.84 -22.61
N PRO A 289 21.04 25.18 -22.48
CA PRO A 289 20.44 26.24 -23.28
C PRO A 289 20.89 27.64 -22.79
N PRO A 290 21.12 28.61 -23.69
CA PRO A 290 21.48 29.97 -23.30
C PRO A 290 20.29 30.71 -22.67
N ALA A 291 20.61 31.52 -21.66
CA ALA A 291 19.70 32.38 -20.92
C ALA A 291 19.02 33.43 -21.83
N PHE A 292 17.70 33.56 -21.69
CA PHE A 292 16.93 34.66 -22.27
C PHE A 292 17.21 35.95 -21.50
N SER A 293 17.78 36.94 -22.19
CA SER A 293 17.88 38.32 -21.73
C SER A 293 16.50 38.97 -21.77
N VAL A 294 16.01 39.40 -20.61
CA VAL A 294 14.81 40.25 -20.49
C VAL A 294 15.19 41.66 -20.96
N VAL A 295 14.60 42.10 -22.07
CA VAL A 295 14.57 43.51 -22.47
C VAL A 295 13.27 44.09 -21.91
N THR A 296 13.42 44.98 -20.94
CA THR A 296 12.36 45.86 -20.44
C THR A 296 12.10 46.98 -21.45
N HIS A 297 10.85 47.13 -21.87
CA HIS A 297 10.24 48.39 -22.31
C HIS A 297 8.87 48.52 -21.68
#